data_AF-A0A1G8QYZ2-F1
#
_entry.id   AF-A0A1G8QYZ2-F1
#
_cell.length_a   1.000
_cell.length_b   1.000
_cell.length_c   1.000
_cell.angle_alpha   90.00
_cell.angle_beta   90.00
_cell.angle_gamma   90.00
#
_symmetry.space_group_name_H-M   'P 1'
#
loop_
_entity.id
_entity.type
_entity.pdbx_description
1 polymer ?
#
loop_
_entity_poly.entity_id
_entity_poly.type
_entity_poly.pdbx_seq_one_letter_code
_entity_poly.pdbx_strand_id
1 'polypeptide(L)' 'MPITDGEIAELARQVIDQINPALSISILPADPVDPYRWESGAWTVKAGHASSYVTANMTPDEVLARLTQDLQQS' A
#
# COMPACT_ATOMS: atom_id res chain seq x y z
N MET A 1 -9.49 -4.03 13.19
CA MET A 1 -8.06 -4.19 13.52
C MET A 1 -7.29 -3.30 12.56
N PRO A 2 -6.21 -2.63 13.00
CA PRO A 2 -5.37 -1.89 12.07
C PRO A 2 -4.73 -2.87 11.07
N ILE A 3 -4.61 -2.45 9.81
CA ILE A 3 -3.98 -3.27 8.78
C ILE A 3 -2.47 -3.38 9.03
N THR A 4 -1.92 -4.58 8.84
CA THR A 4 -0.49 -4.89 9.03
C THR A 4 0.32 -4.76 7.75
N ASP A 5 1.65 -4.71 7.88
CA ASP A 5 2.58 -4.72 6.74
C ASP A 5 2.41 -5.95 5.84
N GLY A 6 2.19 -7.13 6.44
CA GLY A 6 1.93 -8.38 5.70
C GLY A 6 0.65 -8.31 4.89
N GLU A 7 -0.44 -7.81 5.47
CA GLU A 7 -1.71 -7.63 4.75
C GLU A 7 -1.58 -6.64 3.60
N ILE A 8 -0.88 -5.51 3.79
CA ILE A 8 -0.62 -4.55 2.72
C ILE A 8 0.17 -5.23 1.59
N ALA A 9 1.14 -6.08 1.91
CA ALA A 9 1.91 -6.81 0.91
C ALA A 9 1.07 -7.81 0.11
N GLU A 10 0.18 -8.56 0.77
CA GLU A 10 -0.73 -9.48 0.09
C GLU A 10 -1.72 -8.74 -0.82
N LEU A 11 -2.33 -7.66 -0.34
CA LEU A 11 -3.26 -6.84 -1.12
C LEU A 11 -2.57 -6.16 -2.31
N ALA A 12 -1.38 -5.59 -2.09
CA ALA A 12 -0.59 -5.02 -3.18
C ALA A 12 -0.23 -6.08 -4.22
N ARG A 13 0.15 -7.28 -3.79
CA ARG A 13 0.45 -8.38 -4.71
C ARG A 13 -0.79 -8.81 -5.49
N GLN A 14 -1.95 -8.90 -4.85
CA GLN A 14 -3.21 -9.22 -5.50
C GLN A 14 -3.57 -8.21 -6.60
N VAL A 15 -3.40 -6.91 -6.36
CA VAL A 15 -3.67 -5.86 -7.35
C VAL A 15 -2.70 -5.96 -8.53
N ILE A 16 -1.41 -6.14 -8.24
CA ILE A 16 -0.39 -6.19 -9.28
C ILE A 16 -0.47 -7.46 -10.12
N ASP A 17 -0.85 -8.60 -9.54
CA ASP A 17 -1.09 -9.83 -10.30
C ASP A 17 -2.20 -9.65 -11.35
N GLN A 18 -3.22 -8.83 -11.06
CA GLN A 18 -4.30 -8.50 -11.99
C GLN A 18 -3.87 -7.51 -13.09
N ILE A 19 -2.95 -6.60 -12.79
CA ILE A 19 -2.47 -5.57 -13.74
C ILE A 19 -1.37 -6.14 -14.63
N ASN A 20 -0.27 -6.54 -13.99
CA ASN A 20 0.88 -7.14 -14.64
C ASN A 20 1.71 -7.89 -13.57
N PRO A 21 1.67 -9.22 -13.55
CA PRO A 21 2.32 -10.02 -12.51
C PRO A 21 3.85 -9.88 -12.51
N ALA A 22 4.46 -9.35 -13.58
CA ALA A 22 5.89 -9.08 -13.69
C ALA A 22 6.32 -7.73 -13.10
N LEU A 23 5.40 -6.85 -12.69
CA LEU A 23 5.75 -5.60 -12.02
C LEU A 23 6.33 -5.89 -10.63
N SER A 24 7.46 -5.25 -10.34
CA SER A 24 8.07 -5.27 -9.02
C SER A 24 7.31 -4.35 -8.07
N ILE A 25 7.07 -4.84 -6.85
CA ILE A 25 6.37 -4.12 -5.79
C ILE A 25 7.38 -3.71 -4.74
N SER A 26 7.33 -2.45 -4.29
CA SER A 26 8.14 -1.94 -3.19
C SER A 26 7.25 -1.28 -2.16
N ILE A 27 7.30 -1.75 -0.92
CA ILE A 27 6.50 -1.23 0.19
C ILE A 27 7.47 -0.52 1.11
N LEU A 28 7.31 0.78 1.22
CA LEU A 28 8.19 1.64 2.02
C LEU A 28 7.35 2.21 3.16
N PRO A 29 7.83 2.18 4.43
CA PRO A 29 7.19 2.94 5.48
C PRO A 29 7.19 4.42 5.08
N ALA A 30 6.04 5.07 5.20
CA ALA A 30 5.93 6.50 4.97
C ALA A 30 6.51 7.23 6.18
N ASP A 31 7.78 7.57 6.06
CA ASP A 31 8.64 8.39 6.91
C ASP A 31 8.31 8.46 8.43
N PRO A 32 9.17 7.91 9.30
CA PRO A 32 8.99 7.92 10.75
C PRO A 32 9.28 9.29 11.42
N VAL A 33 9.62 10.34 10.66
CA VAL A 33 10.08 11.64 11.20
C VAL A 33 8.93 12.51 11.72
N ASP A 34 7.69 12.03 11.74
CA ASP A 34 6.58 12.72 12.39
C ASP A 34 6.45 12.24 13.86
N PRO A 35 7.04 12.94 14.85
CA PRO A 35 7.03 12.52 16.25
C PRO A 35 5.64 12.51 16.89
N TYR A 36 4.60 12.93 16.17
CA TYR A 36 3.21 12.88 16.63
C TYR A 36 2.41 11.74 15.99
N ARG A 37 3.01 10.92 15.12
CA ARG A 37 2.36 9.80 14.41
C ARG A 37 2.56 8.42 15.05
N TRP A 38 2.82 8.35 16.34
CA TRP A 38 3.13 7.10 17.04
C TRP A 38 2.06 5.99 16.96
N GLU A 39 0.85 6.27 16.47
CA GLU A 39 -0.25 5.29 16.49
C GLU A 39 -0.76 4.83 15.12
N SER A 40 -0.40 5.49 14.02
CA SER A 40 -0.92 5.14 12.69
C SER A 40 0.22 4.89 11.71
N GLY A 41 0.64 3.63 11.63
CA GLY A 41 1.55 3.16 10.57
C GLY A 41 1.06 3.63 9.21
N ALA A 42 1.98 4.03 8.35
CA ALA A 42 1.65 4.44 6.99
C ALA A 42 2.69 3.87 6.05
N TRP A 43 2.27 3.53 4.83
CA TRP A 43 3.12 2.90 3.85
C TRP A 43 2.86 3.50 2.47
N THR A 44 3.94 3.61 1.72
CA THR A 44 3.89 3.92 0.29
C THR A 44 4.18 2.63 -0.47
N VAL A 45 3.20 2.16 -1.22
CA VAL A 45 3.30 1.00 -2.10
C VAL A 45 3.61 1.50 -3.51
N LYS A 46 4.76 1.11 -4.05
CA LYS A 46 5.18 1.45 -5.41
C LYS A 46 5.14 0.23 -6.29
N ALA A 47 4.64 0.38 -7.51
CA ALA A 47 4.70 -0.64 -8.53
C ALA A 47 4.95 0.00 -9.90
N GLY A 48 6.10 -0.31 -10.51
CA GLY A 48 6.52 0.37 -11.72
C GLY A 48 6.64 1.89 -11.51
N HIS A 49 5.79 2.66 -12.21
CA HIS A 49 5.76 4.12 -12.14
C HIS A 49 4.65 4.66 -11.21
N ALA A 50 3.74 3.81 -10.71
CA ALA A 50 2.67 4.18 -9.82
C ALA A 50 3.08 4.03 -8.35
N SER A 51 2.42 4.82 -7.50
CA SER A 51 2.72 4.85 -6.07
C SER A 51 1.49 5.23 -5.27
N SER A 52 1.03 4.30 -4.45
CA SER A 52 -0.15 4.46 -3.62
C SER A 52 0.23 4.67 -2.15
N TYR A 53 -0.52 5.50 -1.45
CA TYR A 53 -0.32 5.78 -0.04
C TYR A 53 -1.45 5.18 0.80
N VAL A 54 -1.08 4.34 1.79
CA VAL A 54 -1.99 3.60 2.66
C VAL A 54 -1.66 3.87 4.13
N THR A 55 -2.66 3.80 5.00
CA THR A 55 -2.50 4.01 6.45
C THR A 55 -3.08 2.85 7.26
N ALA A 56 -2.58 2.65 8.48
CA ALA A 56 -2.97 1.57 9.38
C ALA A 56 -4.43 1.68 9.82
N ASN A 57 -5.01 2.87 9.72
CA ASN A 57 -6.42 3.13 10.03
C ASN A 57 -7.37 2.70 8.89
N MET A 58 -6.84 2.40 7.70
CA MET A 58 -7.65 1.86 6.61
C MET A 58 -7.98 0.39 6.88
N THR A 59 -9.20 0.02 6.50
CA THR A 59 -9.59 -1.39 6.41
C THR A 59 -8.95 -2.07 5.19
N PRO A 60 -8.85 -3.41 5.17
CA PRO A 60 -8.35 -4.15 4.00
C PRO A 60 -9.06 -3.78 2.68
N ASP A 61 -10.40 -3.61 2.71
CA ASP A 61 -11.17 -3.17 1.54
C ASP A 61 -10.80 -1.76 1.07
N GLU A 62 -10.61 -0.82 2.00
CA GLU A 62 -10.17 0.55 1.65
C GLU A 62 -8.77 0.56 1.05
N VAL A 63 -7.85 -0.25 1.61
CA VAL A 63 -6.51 -0.43 1.07
C VAL A 63 -6.57 -1.03 -0.32
N LEU A 64 -7.34 -2.10 -0.52
CA LEU A 64 -7.49 -2.75 -1.82
C LEU A 64 -8.05 -1.79 -2.88
N ALA A 65 -9.11 -1.06 -2.56
CA ALA A 65 -9.71 -0.07 -3.46
C ALA A 65 -8.71 1.04 -3.81
N ARG A 66 -7.96 1.54 -2.82
CA ARG A 66 -6.94 2.58 -3.01
C ARG A 66 -5.77 2.11 -3.88
N LEU A 67 -5.25 0.91 -3.61
CA LEU A 67 -4.17 0.29 -4.38
C LEU A 67 -4.62 0.03 -5.82
N THR A 68 -5.83 -0.49 -6.00
CA THR A 68 -6.41 -0.72 -7.33
C THR A 68 -6.51 0.59 -8.10
N GLN A 69 -7.11 1.63 -7.50
CA GLN A 69 -7.28 2.92 -8.16
C GLN A 69 -5.94 3.57 -8.54
N ASP A 70 -4.94 3.51 -7.67
CA ASP A 70 -3.67 4.20 -7.88
C ASP A 70 -2.71 3.42 -8.81
N LEU A 71 -2.60 2.10 -8.59
CA LEU A 71 -1.66 1.25 -9.33
C LEU A 71 -2.19 0.85 -10.71
N GLN A 72 -3.50 0.83 -10.96
CA GLN A 72 -4.06 0.61 -12.31
C GLN A 72 -3.85 1.78 -13.26
N GLN A 73 -3.49 2.97 -12.76
CA GLN A 73 -3.28 4.16 -13.59
C GLN A 73 -1.83 4.25 -14.16
N SER A 74 -1.01 3.20 -13.96
CA SER A 74 0.38 3.11 -14.47
C SER A 74 0.51 2.41 -15.81
#